data_AF-A0AAU1EIU4-F1
#
_entry.id   AF-A0AAU1EIU4-F1
#
_cell.length_a   1.000
_cell.length_b   1.000
_cell.length_c   1.000
_cell.angle_alpha   90.00
_cell.angle_beta   90.00
_cell.angle_gamma   90.00
#
_symmetry.space_group_name_H-M   'P 1'
#
loop_
_entity.id
_entity.type
_entity.pdbx_description
1 polymer ?
#
loop_
_entity_poly.entity_id
_entity_poly.type
_entity_poly.pdbx_seq_one_letter_code
_entity_poly.pdbx_strand_id
1 'polypeptide(L)'
;MTDTVSAPARRRPWSDRTRLGVDLAFAVPMLLLGVGWLAFDWVFAFGLEVWAAQGDQGRIDAASLAHMERLRTLLIVLLVPTVLAAVFRARWTVIAHLLLAVLAGGALTAAQHEWDNDHRAPSTMCVRYSANC
;
A
#
# COMPACT_ATOMS: atom_id res chain seq x y z
N MET A 1 18.22 22.18 59.05
CA MET A 1 17.95 20.83 58.52
C MET A 1 16.65 20.94 57.75
N THR A 2 16.73 21.12 56.43
CA THR A 2 15.57 21.37 55.56
C THR A 2 15.24 20.10 54.80
N ASP A 3 14.20 19.40 55.25
CA ASP A 3 13.67 18.24 54.56
C ASP A 3 13.02 18.68 53.24
N THR A 4 13.57 18.20 52.14
CA THR A 4 13.01 18.40 50.80
C THR A 4 11.91 17.36 50.60
N VAL A 5 10.65 17.79 50.72
CA VAL A 5 9.49 16.99 50.36
C VAL A 5 9.53 16.74 48.84
N SER A 6 9.92 15.53 48.46
CA SER A 6 9.89 15.07 47.07
C SER A 6 8.44 15.07 46.57
N ALA A 7 8.12 15.95 45.62
CA ALA A 7 6.78 16.01 45.03
C ALA A 7 6.44 14.68 44.30
N PRO A 8 5.21 14.17 44.42
CA PRO A 8 4.80 12.95 43.73
C PRO A 8 4.84 13.20 42.22
N ALA A 9 5.71 12.46 41.53
CA ALA A 9 5.77 12.45 40.08
C ALA A 9 4.39 12.07 39.51
N ARG A 10 3.66 13.07 39.00
CA ARG A 10 2.43 12.87 38.24
C ARG A 10 2.78 12.10 36.96
N ARG A 11 2.83 10.77 37.05
CA ARG A 11 2.90 9.90 35.86
C ARG A 11 1.61 10.13 35.07
N ARG A 12 1.71 10.87 33.97
CA ARG A 12 0.63 10.94 32.98
C ARG A 12 0.33 9.50 32.54
N PRO A 13 -0.93 9.04 32.58
CA PRO A 13 -1.28 7.66 32.22
C PRO A 13 -0.98 7.31 30.75
N TRP A 14 -0.62 8.31 29.95
CA TRP A 14 -0.32 8.22 28.51
C TRP A 14 1.19 8.20 28.22
N SER A 15 2.02 8.01 29.26
CA SER A 15 3.49 8.00 29.17
C SER A 15 4.09 6.62 28.88
N ASP A 16 3.30 5.54 28.96
CA ASP A 16 3.81 4.21 28.67
C ASP A 16 3.87 4.01 27.16
N ARG A 17 5.05 4.26 26.59
CA ARG A 17 5.43 3.73 25.27
C ARG A 17 5.19 2.23 25.28
N THR A 18 4.52 1.71 24.26
CA THR A 18 4.47 0.28 23.97
C THR A 18 5.90 -0.27 24.00
N ARG A 19 6.09 -1.34 24.78
CA ARG A 19 7.40 -1.99 24.93
C ARG A 19 7.93 -2.34 23.53
N LEU A 20 9.16 -1.91 23.23
CA LEU A 20 9.74 -2.02 21.90
C LEU A 20 9.68 -3.45 21.34
N GLY A 21 9.86 -4.47 22.17
CA GLY A 21 9.75 -5.88 21.75
C GLY A 21 8.35 -6.28 21.31
N VAL A 22 7.30 -5.76 21.94
CA VAL A 22 5.90 -6.03 21.56
C VAL A 22 5.57 -5.31 20.25
N ASP A 23 6.00 -4.05 20.10
CA ASP A 23 5.82 -3.28 18.85
C ASP A 23 6.52 -3.99 17.66
N LEU A 24 7.74 -4.50 17.85
CA LEU A 24 8.46 -5.23 16.81
C LEU A 24 7.82 -6.58 16.47
N ALA A 25 7.35 -7.32 17.49
CA ALA A 25 6.70 -8.62 17.31
C ALA A 25 5.39 -8.54 16.52
N PHE A 26 4.72 -7.38 16.53
CA PHE A 26 3.56 -7.13 15.65
C PHE A 26 3.98 -6.54 14.30
N ALA A 27 4.94 -5.61 14.28
CA ALA A 27 5.37 -4.94 13.05
C ALA A 27 5.96 -5.91 12.02
N VAL A 28 6.84 -6.82 12.45
CA VAL A 28 7.56 -7.72 11.52
C VAL A 28 6.61 -8.71 10.85
N PRO A 29 5.75 -9.47 11.56
CA PRO A 29 4.83 -10.38 10.91
C PRO A 29 3.80 -9.66 10.02
N MET A 30 3.28 -8.50 10.43
CA MET A 30 2.35 -7.76 9.56
C MET A 30 3.02 -7.28 8.28
N LEU A 31 4.26 -6.79 8.37
CA LEU A 31 5.00 -6.37 7.19
C LEU A 31 5.22 -7.55 6.25
N LEU A 32 5.70 -8.68 6.77
CA LEU A 32 5.95 -9.89 5.97
C LEU A 32 4.66 -10.45 5.36
N LEU A 33 3.58 -10.51 6.13
CA LEU A 33 2.29 -10.99 5.66
C LEU A 33 1.70 -10.06 4.60
N GLY A 34 1.83 -8.75 4.79
CA GLY A 34 1.41 -7.75 3.83
C GLY A 34 2.18 -7.83 2.51
N VAL A 35 3.51 -7.87 2.57
CA VAL A 35 4.37 -8.00 1.37
C VAL A 35 4.13 -9.34 0.68
N GLY A 36 4.05 -10.43 1.45
CA GLY A 36 3.79 -11.77 0.93
C GLY A 36 2.44 -11.87 0.24
N TRP A 37 1.39 -11.27 0.82
CA TRP A 37 0.08 -11.20 0.17
C TRP A 37 0.13 -10.40 -1.13
N LEU A 38 0.80 -9.25 -1.16
CA LEU A 38 0.92 -8.41 -2.34
C LEU A 38 1.64 -9.15 -3.48
N ALA A 39 2.73 -9.84 -3.15
CA ALA A 39 3.46 -10.68 -4.10
C ALA A 39 2.61 -11.86 -4.59
N PHE A 40 1.85 -12.50 -3.69
CA PHE A 40 0.97 -13.61 -4.05
C PHE A 40 -0.15 -13.17 -4.99
N ASP A 41 -0.83 -12.05 -4.70
CA ASP A 41 -1.88 -11.51 -5.57
C ASP A 41 -1.33 -11.15 -6.95
N TRP A 42 -0.17 -10.49 -7.01
CA TRP A 42 0.46 -10.13 -8.28
C TRP A 42 0.83 -11.35 -9.12
N VAL A 43 1.57 -12.31 -8.53
CA VAL A 43 2.12 -13.45 -9.26
C VAL A 43 1.04 -14.47 -9.59
N PHE A 44 0.16 -14.77 -8.65
CA PHE A 44 -0.80 -15.86 -8.79
C PHE A 44 -2.19 -15.37 -9.17
N ALA A 45 -2.78 -14.42 -8.45
CA ALA A 45 -4.16 -14.03 -8.75
C ALA A 45 -4.24 -13.30 -10.11
N PHE A 46 -3.51 -12.19 -10.25
CA PHE A 46 -3.46 -11.45 -11.50
C PHE A 46 -2.76 -12.24 -12.61
N GLY A 47 -1.62 -12.86 -12.32
CA GLY A 47 -0.87 -13.65 -13.31
C GLY A 47 -1.69 -14.79 -13.93
N LEU A 48 -2.50 -15.52 -13.15
CA LEU A 48 -3.36 -16.58 -13.68
C LEU A 48 -4.52 -16.02 -14.52
N GLU A 49 -5.11 -14.89 -14.12
CA GLU A 49 -6.18 -14.24 -14.90
C GLU A 49 -5.66 -13.79 -16.27
N VAL A 50 -4.47 -13.19 -16.33
CA VAL A 50 -3.80 -12.78 -17.58
C VAL A 50 -3.42 -13.99 -18.43
N TRP A 51 -2.87 -15.05 -17.84
CA TRP A 51 -2.54 -16.27 -18.57
C TRP A 51 -3.78 -16.95 -19.15
N ALA A 52 -4.87 -17.00 -18.37
CA ALA A 52 -6.15 -17.56 -18.79
C ALA A 52 -6.89 -16.72 -19.85
N ALA A 53 -6.53 -15.45 -20.00
CA ALA A 53 -7.04 -14.60 -21.08
C ALA A 53 -6.45 -14.97 -22.45
N GLN A 54 -5.34 -15.73 -22.50
CA GLN A 54 -4.71 -16.22 -23.74
C GLN A 54 -4.47 -15.12 -24.80
N GLY A 55 -4.23 -13.88 -24.38
CA GLY A 55 -4.01 -12.73 -25.28
C GLY A 55 -5.27 -11.98 -25.71
N ASP A 56 -6.46 -12.37 -25.24
CA ASP A 56 -7.68 -11.58 -25.40
C ASP A 56 -7.59 -10.28 -24.58
N GLN A 57 -7.35 -9.17 -25.27
CA GLN A 57 -7.15 -7.85 -24.66
C GLN A 57 -8.31 -7.44 -23.76
N GLY A 58 -9.56 -7.65 -24.17
CA GLY A 58 -10.71 -7.27 -23.34
C GLY A 58 -10.79 -8.02 -22.00
N ARG A 59 -10.29 -9.26 -21.96
CA ARG A 59 -10.20 -10.03 -20.71
C ARG A 59 -8.98 -9.67 -19.87
N ILE A 60 -7.85 -9.29 -20.50
CA ILE A 60 -6.67 -8.76 -19.82
C ILE A 60 -7.02 -7.43 -19.14
N ASP A 61 -7.79 -6.58 -19.82
CA ASP A 61 -8.24 -5.28 -19.32
C ASP A 61 -9.17 -5.41 -18.10
N ALA A 62 -10.10 -6.37 -18.15
CA ALA A 62 -10.95 -6.66 -17.01
C ALA A 62 -10.14 -7.18 -15.80
N ALA A 63 -9.13 -8.00 -16.04
CA ALA A 63 -8.24 -8.51 -14.99
C ALA A 63 -7.37 -7.39 -14.38
N SER A 64 -6.87 -6.45 -15.20
CA SER A 64 -6.05 -5.34 -14.72
C SER A 64 -6.88 -4.37 -13.87
N LEU A 65 -8.12 -4.07 -14.28
CA LEU A 65 -9.07 -3.28 -13.49
C LEU A 65 -9.38 -3.94 -12.14
N ALA A 66 -9.65 -5.25 -12.13
CA ALA A 66 -9.90 -6.00 -10.89
C ALA A 66 -8.67 -5.99 -9.96
N HIS A 67 -7.46 -6.11 -10.51
CA HIS A 67 -6.23 -6.04 -9.74
C HIS A 67 -6.00 -4.63 -9.15
N MET A 68 -6.25 -3.56 -9.90
CA MET A 68 -6.20 -2.19 -9.39
C MET A 68 -7.19 -1.95 -8.24
N GLU A 69 -8.41 -2.48 -8.34
CA GLU A 69 -9.42 -2.40 -7.27
C GLU A 69 -8.97 -3.15 -6.00
N ARG A 70 -8.37 -4.34 -6.16
CA ARG A 70 -7.80 -5.11 -5.05
C ARG A 70 -6.67 -4.34 -4.35
N LEU A 71 -5.75 -3.74 -5.10
CA LEU A 71 -4.69 -2.88 -4.56
C LEU A 71 -5.23 -1.66 -3.82
N ARG A 72 -6.26 -1.00 -4.36
CA ARG A 72 -6.93 0.13 -3.71
C ARG A 72 -7.59 -0.28 -2.39
N THR A 73 -8.26 -1.42 -2.36
CA THR A 73 -8.88 -1.96 -1.15
C THR A 73 -7.83 -2.27 -0.10
N LEU A 74 -6.70 -2.86 -0.50
CA LEU A 74 -5.57 -3.17 0.38
C LEU A 74 -4.98 -1.90 1.00
N LEU A 75 -4.80 -0.82 0.22
CA LEU A 75 -4.39 0.50 0.72
C LEU A 75 -5.32 1.02 1.83
N ILE A 76 -6.64 0.93 1.64
CA ILE A 76 -7.63 1.35 2.65
C ILE A 76 -7.50 0.49 3.90
N VAL A 77 -7.44 -0.83 3.74
CA VAL A 77 -7.29 -1.80 4.85
C VAL A 77 -6.01 -1.54 5.63
N LEU A 78 -4.94 -1.09 4.99
CA LEU A 78 -3.67 -0.81 5.62
C LEU A 78 -3.62 0.55 6.33
N LEU A 79 -4.34 1.55 5.82
CA LEU A 79 -4.41 2.88 6.44
C LEU A 79 -5.08 2.83 7.83
N VAL A 80 -6.12 2.03 8.01
CA VAL A 80 -6.83 1.89 9.30
C VAL A 80 -5.89 1.47 10.46
N PRO A 81 -5.14 0.35 10.37
CA PRO A 81 -4.20 -0.04 11.42
C PRO A 81 -3.00 0.91 11.51
N THR A 82 -2.61 1.60 10.42
CA THR A 82 -1.60 2.67 10.49
C THR A 82 -2.02 3.79 11.45
N VAL A 83 -3.26 4.27 11.30
CA VAL A 83 -3.83 5.33 12.15
C VAL A 83 -3.94 4.83 13.59
N LEU A 84 -4.42 3.60 13.78
CA LEU A 84 -4.54 2.99 15.10
C LEU A 84 -3.16 2.86 15.80
N ALA A 85 -2.15 2.37 15.08
CA ALA A 85 -0.78 2.27 15.58
C ALA A 85 -0.16 3.63 15.93
N ALA A 86 -0.47 4.67 15.15
CA ALA A 86 -0.03 6.04 15.41
C ALA A 86 -0.63 6.58 16.71
N VAL A 87 -1.92 6.32 16.97
CA VAL A 87 -2.61 6.67 18.22
C VAL A 87 -1.97 5.95 19.42
N PHE A 88 -1.61 4.67 19.27
CA PHE A 88 -0.95 3.88 20.31
C PHE A 88 0.57 4.15 20.47
N ARG A 89 1.14 5.13 19.75
CA ARG A 89 2.59 5.47 19.74
C ARG A 89 3.51 4.26 19.46
N ALA A 90 3.01 3.29 18.71
CA ALA A 90 3.73 2.11 18.29
C ALA A 90 4.53 2.46 17.02
N ARG A 91 5.69 3.11 17.22
CA ARG A 91 6.48 3.74 16.15
C ARG A 91 6.92 2.75 15.06
N TRP A 92 7.19 1.49 15.39
CA TRP A 92 7.66 0.51 14.41
C TRP A 92 6.51 -0.07 13.58
N THR A 93 5.36 -0.34 14.20
CA THR A 93 4.16 -0.72 13.45
C THR A 93 3.73 0.39 12.49
N VAL A 94 3.76 1.66 12.90
CA VAL A 94 3.50 2.79 11.98
C VAL A 94 4.44 2.79 10.78
N ILE A 95 5.76 2.66 11.01
CA ILE A 95 6.75 2.63 9.92
C ILE A 95 6.50 1.45 8.97
N ALA A 96 6.25 0.26 9.50
CA ALA A 96 5.97 -0.94 8.70
C ALA A 96 4.74 -0.74 7.80
N HIS A 97 3.66 -0.18 8.35
CA HIS A 97 2.47 0.06 7.57
C HIS A 97 2.64 1.19 6.54
N LEU A 98 3.38 2.25 6.88
CA LEU A 98 3.71 3.30 5.91
C LEU A 98 4.54 2.75 4.74
N LEU A 99 5.52 1.89 5.02
CA LEU A 99 6.29 1.22 3.98
C LEU A 99 5.41 0.35 3.09
N LEU A 100 4.50 -0.43 3.68
CA LEU A 100 3.58 -1.24 2.91
C LEU A 100 2.58 -0.37 2.10
N ALA A 101 2.18 0.79 2.62
CA ALA A 101 1.30 1.72 1.92
C ALA A 101 2.00 2.35 0.73
N VAL A 102 3.29 2.72 0.89
CA VAL A 102 4.12 3.21 -0.21
C VAL A 102 4.31 2.13 -1.28
N LEU A 103 4.51 0.87 -0.89
CA LEU A 103 4.61 -0.25 -1.84
C LEU A 103 3.30 -0.46 -2.62
N ALA A 104 2.17 -0.57 -1.92
CA ALA A 104 0.86 -0.74 -2.55
C ALA A 104 0.47 0.45 -3.43
N GLY A 105 0.76 1.68 -2.97
CA GLY A 105 0.56 2.91 -3.73
C GLY A 105 1.45 3.01 -4.96
N GLY A 106 2.72 2.59 -4.86
CA GLY A 106 3.64 2.50 -5.99
C GLY A 106 3.17 1.51 -7.04
N ALA A 107 2.75 0.31 -6.61
CA ALA A 107 2.19 -0.70 -7.50
C ALA A 107 0.92 -0.21 -8.22
N LEU A 108 0.00 0.43 -7.49
CA LEU A 108 -1.21 0.99 -8.06
C LEU A 108 -0.90 2.09 -9.09
N THR A 109 0.04 2.98 -8.75
CA THR A 109 0.45 4.06 -9.66
C THR A 109 1.10 3.52 -10.92
N ALA A 110 1.93 2.47 -10.81
CA ALA A 110 2.56 1.81 -11.96
C ALA A 110 1.51 1.14 -12.86
N ALA A 111 0.58 0.37 -12.28
CA ALA A 111 -0.51 -0.26 -13.02
C ALA A 111 -1.40 0.76 -13.74
N GLN A 112 -1.69 1.88 -13.07
CA GLN A 112 -2.47 2.96 -13.66
C GLN A 112 -1.70 3.69 -14.78
N HIS A 113 -0.40 3.87 -14.62
CA HIS A 113 0.43 4.48 -15.66
C HIS A 113 0.54 3.61 -16.91
N GLU A 114 0.64 2.28 -16.74
CA GLU A 114 0.62 1.31 -17.84
C GLU A 114 -0.73 1.35 -18.57
N TRP A 115 -1.84 1.28 -17.81
CA TRP A 115 -3.19 1.42 -18.33
C TRP A 115 -3.37 2.69 -19.17
N ASP A 116 -2.96 3.85 -18.66
CA ASP A 116 -3.08 5.13 -19.34
C ASP A 116 -2.24 5.22 -20.63
N ASN A 117 -1.12 4.48 -20.70
CA ASN A 117 -0.28 4.43 -21.90
C ASN A 117 -0.89 3.52 -22.97
N ASP A 118 -1.42 2.36 -22.59
CA ASP A 118 -2.06 1.41 -23.51
C ASP A 118 -3.41 1.93 -24.03
N HIS A 119 -4.14 2.66 -23.19
CA HIS A 119 -5.45 3.25 -23.51
C HIS A 119 -5.37 4.71 -23.91
N ARG A 120 -4.17 5.23 -24.19
CA ARG A 120 -4.01 6.60 -24.66
C ARG A 120 -4.75 6.74 -25.99
N ALA A 121 -5.84 7.50 -25.98
CA ALA A 121 -6.55 7.82 -27.21
C ALA A 121 -5.55 8.32 -28.25
N PRO A 122 -5.60 7.86 -29.51
CA PRO A 122 -4.72 8.37 -30.55
C PRO A 122 -4.85 9.88 -30.51
N SER A 123 -3.72 10.55 -30.27
CA SER A 123 -3.72 11.99 -30.11
C SER A 123 -4.48 12.57 -31.29
N THR A 124 -5.42 13.46 -31.02
CA THR A 124 -6.13 14.27 -32.03
C THR A 124 -5.18 15.17 -32.85
N MET A 125 -3.87 14.91 -32.75
CA MET A 125 -2.79 15.42 -33.56
C MET A 125 -2.37 14.39 -34.63
N CYS A 126 -3.34 13.69 -35.23
CA CYS A 126 -3.18 13.25 -36.62
C CYS A 126 -3.20 14.52 -37.49
N VAL A 127 -2.05 15.19 -37.57
CA VAL A 127 -1.80 16.16 -38.65
C VAL A 127 -1.84 15.34 -39.93
N ARG A 128 -2.96 15.43 -40.62
CA ARG A 128 -3.21 14.84 -41.92
C ARG A 128 -2.30 15.53 -42.93
N TYR A 129 -1.03 15.16 -43.00
CA TYR A 129 -0.19 15.47 -44.16
C TYR A 129 -0.46 14.42 -45.25
N SER A 130 -1.71 14.39 -45.73
CA SER A 130 -2.03 13.76 -47.00
C SER A 130 -1.74 14.77 -48.11
N ALA A 131 -0.50 14.77 -48.57
CA ALA A 131 -0.15 15.17 -49.92
C ALA A 131 0.96 14.24 -50.41
N ASN A 132 0.54 13.22 -51.16
CA ASN A 132 1.34 12.33 -52.03
C ASN A 132 2.37 11.41 -51.37
N CYS A 133 1.97 10.14 -51.17
CA CYS A 133 2.69 8.94 -51.60
C CYS A 133 1.67 7.83 -51.87
#